data_AF-V2W2B6-F1
#
_entry.id   AF-V2W2B6-F1
#
_cell.length_a   1.000
_cell.length_b   1.000
_cell.length_c   1.000
_cell.angle_alpha   90.00
_cell.angle_beta   90.00
_cell.angle_gamma   90.00
#
_symmetry.space_group_name_H-M   'P 1'
#
loop_
_entity.id
_entity.type
_entity.pdbx_description
1 polymer ?
#
loop_
_entity_poly.entity_id
_entity_poly.type
_entity_poly.pdbx_seq_one_letter_code
_entity_poly.pdbx_strand_id
1 'polypeptide(L)'
;MASPSYAPKARSSKPPPHPLIKRESKNNTLLSRTVYFVSRALDIPLQYNILANGLAEPLIKSFGGETLLPYPYSATQQGGITSFLGLSPYRTILLSMAVTAVAKHNYWAVRISREEMHPVASAIVGIFNSTFNSINTILFTCASTSVIRTPADEWVLTSPTLLVGSALFFGGIALEWHAERQRKAFKDDVRNVGKPYRDGLFGLARHINYGGYTLWRTGFAIASGGWLWGAINALLFTASFGFVSIPELDWYCQEKYGNAWTNYKRRVPYKLLPGIY
;
A
#
# COMPACT_ATOMS: atom_id res chain seq x y z
N MET A 1 -3.85 -14.32 -55.13
CA MET A 1 -3.30 -13.77 -53.88
C MET A 1 -4.30 -14.04 -52.77
N ALA A 2 -4.05 -15.04 -51.94
CA ALA A 2 -4.95 -15.46 -50.88
C ALA A 2 -4.74 -14.58 -49.64
N SER A 3 -5.85 -14.05 -49.11
CA SER A 3 -5.91 -13.24 -47.89
C SER A 3 -5.33 -13.99 -46.68
N PRO A 4 -4.65 -13.32 -45.74
CA PRO A 4 -4.12 -13.97 -44.55
C PRO A 4 -5.27 -14.50 -43.68
N SER A 5 -5.24 -15.81 -43.43
CA SER A 5 -6.12 -16.51 -42.50
C SER A 5 -6.13 -15.82 -41.14
N TYR A 6 -7.32 -15.36 -40.74
CA TYR A 6 -7.60 -14.82 -39.41
C TYR A 6 -7.54 -15.99 -38.41
N ALA A 7 -6.42 -16.11 -37.69
CA ALA A 7 -6.38 -17.00 -36.52
C ALA A 7 -7.44 -16.52 -35.50
N PRO A 8 -8.32 -17.41 -34.99
CA PRO A 8 -9.34 -17.02 -34.04
C PRO A 8 -8.69 -16.52 -32.75
N LYS A 9 -9.17 -15.36 -32.25
CA LYS A 9 -8.83 -14.84 -30.92
C LYS A 9 -9.05 -15.95 -29.89
N ALA A 10 -8.01 -16.36 -29.19
CA ALA A 10 -8.17 -17.11 -27.95
C ALA A 10 -8.91 -16.21 -26.96
N ARG A 11 -10.24 -16.34 -26.89
CA ARG A 11 -11.05 -15.74 -25.82
C ARG A 11 -10.57 -16.35 -24.51
N SER A 12 -9.94 -15.52 -23.69
CA SER A 12 -9.65 -15.86 -22.31
C SER A 12 -10.94 -16.30 -21.61
N SER A 13 -10.85 -17.47 -20.98
CA SER A 13 -11.94 -18.22 -20.36
C SER A 13 -12.55 -17.48 -19.17
N LYS A 14 -13.80 -17.02 -19.35
CA LYS A 14 -14.71 -16.41 -18.35
C LYS A 14 -14.20 -15.11 -17.69
N PRO A 15 -15.07 -14.10 -17.50
CA PRO A 15 -14.70 -12.91 -16.76
C PRO A 15 -14.34 -13.29 -15.31
N PRO A 16 -13.34 -12.64 -14.70
CA PRO A 16 -13.07 -12.81 -13.27
C PRO A 16 -14.32 -12.42 -12.46
N PRO A 17 -14.57 -13.07 -11.31
CA PRO A 17 -15.75 -12.81 -10.48
C PRO A 17 -15.84 -11.33 -10.07
N HIS A 18 -17.08 -10.83 -9.92
CA HIS A 18 -17.44 -9.43 -9.73
C HIS A 18 -16.39 -8.55 -9.02
N PRO A 19 -15.64 -7.70 -9.75
CA PRO A 19 -14.61 -6.87 -9.15
C PRO A 19 -15.24 -5.82 -8.22
N LEU A 20 -14.62 -5.59 -7.06
CA LEU A 20 -15.04 -4.58 -6.07
C LEU A 20 -15.06 -3.15 -6.65
N ILE A 21 -14.29 -2.90 -7.73
CA ILE A 21 -14.19 -1.62 -8.42
C ILE A 21 -14.66 -1.78 -9.87
N LYS A 22 -15.66 -0.99 -10.28
CA LYS A 22 -16.19 -0.99 -11.64
C LYS A 22 -15.38 -0.04 -12.51
N ARG A 23 -14.43 -0.58 -13.27
CA ARG A 23 -13.41 0.19 -14.03
C ARG A 23 -13.96 1.07 -15.16
N GLU A 24 -15.13 0.75 -15.70
CA GLU A 24 -15.74 1.50 -16.83
C GLU A 24 -16.75 2.55 -16.39
N SER A 25 -17.27 2.43 -15.17
CA SER A 25 -18.19 3.42 -14.63
C SER A 25 -17.42 4.58 -14.01
N LYS A 26 -17.85 5.80 -14.32
CA LYS A 26 -17.34 7.04 -13.73
C LYS A 26 -18.28 7.61 -12.67
N ASN A 27 -19.31 6.85 -12.25
CA ASN A 27 -20.32 7.28 -11.27
C ASN A 27 -19.79 7.29 -9.83
N ASN A 28 -18.64 7.92 -9.62
CA ASN A 28 -18.03 8.03 -8.31
C ASN A 28 -18.77 9.13 -7.52
N THR A 29 -19.72 8.71 -6.69
CA THR A 29 -20.56 9.64 -5.92
C THR A 29 -19.76 10.37 -4.84
N LEU A 30 -20.20 11.57 -4.47
CA LEU A 30 -19.64 12.30 -3.32
C LEU A 30 -19.68 11.43 -2.05
N LEU A 31 -20.74 10.65 -1.87
CA LEU A 31 -20.90 9.73 -0.74
C LEU A 31 -19.77 8.69 -0.67
N SER A 32 -19.46 8.01 -1.79
CA SER A 32 -18.37 7.02 -1.83
C SER A 32 -17.03 7.62 -1.42
N ARG A 33 -16.72 8.82 -1.93
CA ARG A 33 -15.47 9.54 -1.62
C ARG A 33 -15.42 9.94 -0.15
N THR A 34 -16.52 10.44 0.40
CA THR A 34 -16.63 10.79 1.81
C THR A 34 -16.44 9.57 2.71
N VAL A 35 -17.10 8.45 2.40
CA VAL A 35 -16.95 7.19 3.16
C VAL A 35 -15.50 6.70 3.13
N TYR A 36 -14.86 6.71 1.95
CA TYR A 36 -13.46 6.36 1.84
C TYR A 36 -12.56 7.28 2.68
N PHE A 37 -12.74 8.59 2.53
CA PHE A 37 -11.92 9.59 3.22
C PHE A 37 -12.03 9.46 4.74
N VAL A 38 -13.26 9.37 5.26
CA VAL A 38 -13.53 9.24 6.70
C VAL A 38 -13.00 7.92 7.24
N SER A 39 -13.28 6.79 6.57
CA SER A 39 -12.79 5.48 7.02
C SER A 39 -11.26 5.41 7.08
N ARG A 40 -10.56 6.08 6.16
CA ARG A 40 -9.11 6.23 6.22
C ARG A 40 -8.64 7.22 7.27
N ALA A 41 -9.33 8.35 7.46
CA ALA A 41 -8.94 9.35 8.46
C ALA A 41 -9.00 8.80 9.89
N LEU A 42 -9.97 7.92 10.19
CA LEU A 42 -10.10 7.23 11.49
C LEU A 42 -8.91 6.31 11.82
N ASP A 43 -8.08 5.95 10.85
CA ASP A 43 -6.86 5.18 11.10
C ASP A 43 -5.85 5.97 11.96
N ILE A 44 -5.77 7.29 11.82
CA ILE A 44 -4.81 8.11 12.57
C ILE A 44 -5.04 8.03 14.09
N PRO A 45 -6.23 8.34 14.63
CA PRO A 45 -6.47 8.20 16.06
C PRO A 45 -6.37 6.74 16.52
N LEU A 46 -6.74 5.77 15.68
CA LEU A 46 -6.57 4.35 16.00
C LEU A 46 -5.10 4.00 16.20
N GLN A 47 -4.23 4.32 15.24
CA GLN A 47 -2.80 4.04 15.35
C GLN A 47 -2.14 4.80 16.50
N TYR A 48 -2.53 6.06 16.74
CA TYR A 48 -2.06 6.81 17.90
C TYR A 48 -2.40 6.12 19.21
N ASN A 49 -3.65 5.65 19.39
CA ASN A 49 -4.05 5.01 20.64
C ASN A 49 -3.40 3.63 20.85
N ILE A 50 -3.10 2.88 19.79
CA ILE A 50 -2.29 1.65 19.89
C ILE A 50 -0.87 2.01 20.36
N LEU A 51 -0.25 3.01 19.74
CA LEU A 51 1.14 3.39 20.03
C LEU A 51 1.33 4.16 21.34
N ALA A 52 0.34 4.93 21.80
CA ALA A 52 0.46 5.84 22.95
C ALA A 52 -0.28 5.36 24.20
N ASN A 53 -1.46 4.74 24.03
CA ASN A 53 -2.42 4.61 25.13
C ASN A 53 -2.73 3.15 25.47
N GLY A 54 -1.95 2.19 24.97
CA GLY A 54 -2.13 0.78 25.29
C GLY A 54 -3.45 0.19 24.76
N LEU A 55 -4.04 0.75 23.71
CA LEU A 55 -5.33 0.26 23.16
C LEU A 55 -5.30 -1.24 22.80
N ALA A 56 -4.13 -1.76 22.42
CA ALA A 56 -3.92 -3.16 22.08
C ALA A 56 -3.65 -4.07 23.29
N GLU A 57 -3.44 -3.51 24.49
CA GLU A 57 -3.01 -4.27 25.67
C GLU A 57 -3.98 -5.41 26.05
N PRO A 58 -5.32 -5.21 26.09
CA PRO A 58 -6.24 -6.30 26.42
C PRO A 58 -6.16 -7.46 25.41
N LEU A 59 -6.00 -7.13 24.13
CA LEU A 59 -5.85 -8.11 23.07
C LEU A 59 -4.53 -8.88 23.22
N ILE A 60 -3.41 -8.19 23.42
CA ILE A 60 -2.10 -8.82 23.61
C ILE A 60 -2.11 -9.75 24.84
N LYS A 61 -2.67 -9.29 25.97
CA LYS A 61 -2.81 -10.09 27.19
C LYS A 61 -3.71 -11.31 27.00
N SER A 62 -4.76 -11.22 26.18
CA SER A 62 -5.63 -12.37 25.89
C SER A 62 -4.91 -13.52 25.18
N PHE A 63 -3.80 -13.23 24.49
CA PHE A 63 -2.91 -14.23 23.89
C PHE A 63 -1.68 -14.56 24.77
N GLY A 64 -1.67 -14.13 26.04
CA GLY A 64 -0.57 -14.36 26.97
C GLY A 64 0.68 -13.51 26.72
N GLY A 65 0.58 -12.44 25.93
CA GLY A 65 1.68 -11.52 25.65
C GLY A 65 1.80 -10.38 26.67
N GLU A 66 2.96 -9.73 26.66
CA GLU A 66 3.22 -8.50 27.41
C GLU A 66 3.28 -7.29 26.47
N THR A 67 2.77 -6.15 26.94
CA THR A 67 2.73 -4.91 26.15
C THR A 67 3.92 -4.01 26.51
N LEU A 68 4.62 -3.54 25.50
CA LEU A 68 5.60 -2.46 25.60
C LEU A 68 4.84 -1.13 25.68
N LEU A 69 4.56 -0.70 26.90
CA LEU A 69 3.99 0.62 27.15
C LEU A 69 5.01 1.72 26.82
N PRO A 70 4.56 2.90 26.34
CA PRO A 70 5.47 4.02 26.14
C PRO A 70 6.15 4.36 27.47
N TYR A 71 7.47 4.25 27.49
CA TYR A 71 8.23 4.55 28.70
C TYR A 71 8.31 6.08 28.87
N PRO A 72 7.94 6.63 30.04
CA PRO A 72 8.19 8.04 30.34
C PRO A 72 9.70 8.25 30.44
N TYR A 73 10.32 8.62 29.32
CA TYR A 73 11.76 8.84 29.26
C TYR A 73 12.09 10.18 29.94
N SER A 74 12.91 10.14 30.99
CA SER A 74 13.43 11.35 31.62
C SER A 74 14.40 12.02 30.64
N ALA A 75 14.12 13.28 30.31
CA ALA A 75 14.77 14.09 29.28
C ALA A 75 16.31 14.30 29.44
N THR A 76 16.94 13.66 30.40
CA THR A 76 18.34 13.86 30.81
C THR A 76 19.35 12.90 30.19
N GLN A 77 18.95 11.96 29.31
CA GLN A 77 19.92 11.13 28.59
C GLN A 77 19.70 11.19 27.07
N GLN A 78 20.81 11.36 26.35
CA GLN A 78 20.95 11.36 24.88
C GLN A 78 20.42 12.59 24.09
N GLY A 79 21.27 13.62 24.03
CA GLY A 79 21.61 14.25 22.75
C GLY A 79 20.60 15.23 22.14
N GLY A 80 19.56 15.65 22.87
CA GLY A 80 18.64 16.72 22.43
C GLY A 80 17.47 16.27 21.55
N ILE A 81 17.22 14.97 21.39
CA ILE A 81 16.02 14.46 20.69
C ILE A 81 14.87 14.39 21.69
N THR A 82 13.79 15.13 21.43
CA THR A 82 12.61 15.21 22.32
C THR A 82 11.49 14.30 21.85
N SER A 83 10.62 13.89 22.78
CA SER A 83 9.34 13.25 22.44
C SER A 83 8.44 14.19 21.65
N PHE A 84 7.57 13.63 20.81
CA PHE A 84 6.56 14.37 20.07
C PHE A 84 5.19 13.72 20.26
N LEU A 85 4.18 14.51 20.67
CA LEU A 85 2.86 14.01 21.06
C LEU A 85 2.91 12.92 22.16
N GLY A 86 3.89 13.00 23.08
CA GLY A 86 4.08 11.98 24.10
C GLY A 86 4.62 10.64 23.60
N LEU A 87 5.03 10.55 22.33
CA LEU A 87 5.65 9.36 21.74
C LEU A 87 7.17 9.48 21.70
N SER A 88 7.85 8.34 21.84
CA SER A 88 9.28 8.21 21.51
C SER A 88 9.51 8.49 20.02
N PRO A 89 10.73 8.89 19.61
CA PRO A 89 11.07 9.13 18.21
C PRO A 89 10.72 7.96 17.28
N TYR A 90 10.97 6.72 17.71
CA TYR A 90 10.61 5.53 16.94
C TYR A 90 9.09 5.43 16.73
N ARG A 91 8.30 5.57 17.80
CA ARG A 91 6.83 5.54 17.73
C ARG A 91 6.27 6.69 16.89
N THR A 92 6.86 7.88 16.99
CA THR A 92 6.52 9.02 16.13
C THR A 92 6.73 8.69 14.66
N ILE A 93 7.82 8.00 14.31
CA ILE A 93 8.06 7.57 12.92
C ILE A 93 7.01 6.56 12.48
N LEU A 94 6.66 5.56 13.29
CA LEU A 94 5.59 4.61 12.93
C LEU A 94 4.23 5.29 12.75
N LEU A 95 3.89 6.26 13.61
CA LEU A 95 2.70 7.07 13.44
C LEU A 95 2.77 7.89 12.14
N SER A 96 3.92 8.47 11.82
CA SER A 96 4.12 9.24 10.59
C SER A 96 3.95 8.37 9.33
N MET A 97 4.33 7.09 9.39
CA MET A 97 4.07 6.12 8.32
C MET A 97 2.55 5.93 8.13
N ALA A 98 1.81 5.70 9.22
CA ALA A 98 0.36 5.57 9.15
C ALA A 98 -0.31 6.84 8.59
N VAL A 99 0.07 8.02 9.08
CA VAL A 99 -0.43 9.31 8.59
C VAL A 99 -0.12 9.50 7.10
N THR A 100 1.09 9.15 6.67
CA THR A 100 1.49 9.23 5.25
C THR A 100 0.66 8.29 4.38
N ALA A 101 0.40 7.07 4.84
CA ALA A 101 -0.46 6.13 4.12
C ALA A 101 -1.91 6.65 4.00
N VAL A 102 -2.45 7.25 5.07
CA VAL A 102 -3.77 7.92 5.05
C VAL A 102 -3.78 9.08 4.07
N ALA A 103 -2.79 9.97 4.14
CA ALA A 103 -2.68 11.13 3.26
C ALA A 103 -2.60 10.72 1.79
N LYS A 104 -1.75 9.73 1.45
CA LYS A 104 -1.64 9.19 0.09
C LYS A 104 -2.95 8.60 -0.41
N HIS A 105 -3.63 7.79 0.39
CA HIS A 105 -4.90 7.17 0.00
C HIS A 105 -6.01 8.21 -0.19
N ASN A 106 -6.13 9.18 0.72
CA ASN A 106 -7.12 10.25 0.59
C ASN A 106 -6.82 11.16 -0.60
N TYR A 107 -5.55 11.49 -0.85
CA TYR A 107 -5.13 12.18 -2.06
C TYR A 107 -5.52 11.40 -3.32
N TRP A 108 -5.25 10.09 -3.36
CA TRP A 108 -5.61 9.24 -4.49
C TRP A 108 -7.12 9.23 -4.73
N ALA A 109 -7.93 9.06 -3.68
CA ALA A 109 -9.39 9.03 -3.80
C ALA A 109 -9.97 10.36 -4.34
N VAL A 110 -9.42 11.49 -3.89
CA VAL A 110 -9.93 12.82 -4.28
C VAL A 110 -9.39 13.27 -5.63
N ARG A 111 -8.10 13.04 -5.92
CA ARG A 111 -7.37 13.65 -7.04
C ARG A 111 -7.03 12.68 -8.17
N ILE A 112 -6.87 11.39 -7.88
CA ILE A 112 -6.41 10.41 -8.89
C ILE A 112 -7.56 9.54 -9.41
N SER A 113 -8.36 8.97 -8.52
CA SER A 113 -9.37 7.97 -8.87
C SER A 113 -10.46 8.54 -9.78
N ARG A 114 -10.72 7.84 -10.89
CA ARG A 114 -11.81 8.11 -11.84
C ARG A 114 -12.84 7.00 -11.92
N GLU A 115 -12.51 5.85 -11.33
CA GLU A 115 -13.34 4.65 -11.37
C GLU A 115 -14.39 4.77 -10.26
N GLU A 116 -15.59 4.25 -10.52
CA GLU A 116 -16.62 4.16 -9.50
C GLU A 116 -16.17 3.21 -8.39
N MET A 117 -16.13 3.73 -7.17
CA MET A 117 -16.05 2.93 -5.95
C MET A 117 -17.41 2.96 -5.28
N HIS A 118 -18.02 1.82 -5.05
CA HIS A 118 -19.24 1.74 -4.26
C HIS A 118 -18.92 2.15 -2.79
N PRO A 119 -19.84 2.77 -2.04
CA PRO A 119 -19.57 3.15 -0.64
C PRO A 119 -19.14 1.97 0.23
N VAL A 120 -19.77 0.80 0.05
CA VAL A 120 -19.39 -0.44 0.76
C VAL A 120 -17.97 -0.89 0.42
N ALA A 121 -17.60 -0.89 -0.87
CA ALA A 121 -16.24 -1.23 -1.29
C ALA A 121 -15.22 -0.22 -0.72
N SER A 122 -15.60 1.05 -0.63
CA SER A 122 -14.78 2.10 -0.03
C SER A 122 -14.51 1.83 1.46
N ALA A 123 -15.56 1.44 2.22
CA ALA A 123 -15.43 1.06 3.62
C ALA A 123 -14.54 -0.18 3.80
N ILE A 124 -14.74 -1.23 2.98
CA ILE A 124 -13.91 -2.46 3.01
C ILE A 124 -12.43 -2.13 2.80
N VAL A 125 -12.11 -1.31 1.80
CA VAL A 125 -10.72 -0.90 1.54
C VAL A 125 -10.17 -0.06 2.70
N GLY A 126 -10.98 0.82 3.28
CA GLY A 126 -10.62 1.60 4.45
C GLY A 126 -10.22 0.72 5.65
N ILE A 127 -11.11 -0.20 6.00
CA ILE A 127 -10.93 -1.18 7.07
C ILE A 127 -9.70 -2.05 6.81
N PHE A 128 -9.57 -2.62 5.61
CA PHE A 128 -8.42 -3.44 5.24
C PHE A 128 -7.07 -2.73 5.50
N ASN A 129 -6.96 -1.47 5.11
CA ASN A 129 -5.72 -0.72 5.31
C ASN A 129 -5.47 -0.45 6.80
N SER A 130 -6.51 -0.07 7.56
CA SER A 130 -6.40 0.15 9.00
C SER A 130 -6.03 -1.14 9.73
N THR A 131 -6.61 -2.29 9.36
CA THR A 131 -6.30 -3.59 9.97
C THR A 131 -4.82 -3.92 9.88
N PHE A 132 -4.19 -3.78 8.72
CA PHE A 132 -2.77 -4.08 8.59
C PHE A 132 -1.86 -3.06 9.26
N ASN A 133 -2.23 -1.77 9.26
CA ASN A 133 -1.50 -0.78 10.04
C ASN A 133 -1.58 -1.13 11.53
N SER A 134 -2.76 -1.52 12.01
CA SER A 134 -2.97 -2.00 13.37
C SER A 134 -2.18 -3.28 13.67
N ILE A 135 -2.13 -4.27 12.76
CA ILE A 135 -1.28 -5.46 12.97
C ILE A 135 0.18 -5.04 13.15
N ASN A 136 0.68 -4.13 12.31
CA ASN A 136 2.05 -3.63 12.44
C ASN A 136 2.28 -2.97 13.80
N THR A 137 1.42 -2.03 14.20
CA THR A 137 1.59 -1.30 15.47
C THR A 137 1.34 -2.18 16.69
N ILE A 138 0.42 -3.15 16.63
CA ILE A 138 0.20 -4.17 17.66
C ILE A 138 1.45 -5.02 17.86
N LEU A 139 2.03 -5.56 16.77
CA LEU A 139 3.28 -6.34 16.83
C LEU A 139 4.43 -5.51 17.40
N PHE A 140 4.54 -4.24 17.00
CA PHE A 140 5.51 -3.33 17.60
C PHE A 140 5.30 -3.13 19.11
N THR A 141 4.06 -3.04 19.57
CA THR A 141 3.75 -2.88 21.01
C THR A 141 3.77 -4.19 21.80
N CYS A 142 3.96 -5.34 21.17
CA CYS A 142 3.96 -6.63 21.85
C CYS A 142 5.40 -7.10 22.08
N ALA A 143 5.79 -7.31 23.34
CA ALA A 143 7.18 -7.58 23.74
C ALA A 143 7.80 -8.79 23.03
N SER A 144 7.01 -9.82 22.70
CA SER A 144 7.49 -11.04 22.03
C SER A 144 7.71 -10.88 20.52
N THR A 145 7.13 -9.84 19.90
CA THR A 145 7.15 -9.66 18.44
C THR A 145 7.78 -8.34 18.01
N SER A 146 7.98 -7.42 18.94
CA SER A 146 8.59 -6.13 18.68
C SER A 146 10.06 -6.26 18.26
N VAL A 147 10.48 -5.30 17.45
CA VAL A 147 11.89 -5.03 17.17
C VAL A 147 12.62 -4.35 18.33
N ILE A 148 11.87 -3.85 19.33
CA ILE A 148 12.39 -3.20 20.54
C ILE A 148 12.68 -4.29 21.59
N ARG A 149 13.90 -4.30 22.14
CA ARG A 149 14.31 -5.23 23.21
C ARG A 149 14.35 -4.55 24.56
N THR A 150 14.77 -3.30 24.59
CA THR A 150 14.77 -2.47 25.79
C THR A 150 14.09 -1.13 25.51
N PRO A 151 13.49 -0.45 26.51
CA PRO A 151 12.88 0.86 26.30
C PRO A 151 13.81 1.92 25.69
N ALA A 152 15.13 1.79 25.89
CA ALA A 152 16.13 2.67 25.31
C ALA A 152 16.23 2.53 23.77
N ASP A 153 15.90 1.36 23.21
CA ASP A 153 16.01 1.13 21.76
C ASP A 153 15.05 2.00 20.95
N GLU A 154 13.94 2.46 21.55
CA GLU A 154 13.00 3.39 20.92
C GLU A 154 13.59 4.80 20.66
N TRP A 155 14.77 5.07 21.22
CA TRP A 155 15.53 6.31 21.03
C TRP A 155 16.70 6.14 20.05
N VAL A 156 16.97 4.90 19.61
CA VAL A 156 18.05 4.57 18.68
C VAL A 156 17.51 4.56 17.24
N LEU A 157 17.50 5.73 16.61
CA LEU A 157 16.99 5.91 15.25
C LEU A 157 17.86 5.26 14.15
N THR A 158 19.06 4.79 14.51
CA THR A 158 19.99 4.11 13.60
C THR A 158 19.74 2.61 13.50
N SER A 159 18.68 2.09 14.12
CA SER A 159 18.31 0.67 14.01
C SER A 159 18.14 0.26 12.53
N PRO A 160 18.78 -0.84 12.07
CA PRO A 160 18.66 -1.30 10.69
C PRO A 160 17.21 -1.55 10.23
N THR A 161 16.36 -2.09 11.11
CA THR A 161 14.94 -2.33 10.79
C THR A 161 14.18 -1.03 10.59
N LEU A 162 14.47 0.00 11.38
CA LEU A 162 13.85 1.31 11.22
C LEU A 162 14.33 2.01 9.95
N LEU A 163 15.64 1.99 9.67
CA LEU A 163 16.22 2.65 8.51
C LEU A 163 15.73 2.01 7.21
N VAL A 164 15.85 0.69 7.08
CA VAL A 164 15.41 -0.04 5.89
C VAL A 164 13.89 -0.02 5.77
N GLY A 165 13.18 -0.20 6.88
CA GLY A 165 11.72 -0.13 6.91
C GLY A 165 11.21 1.24 6.46
N SER A 166 11.80 2.32 6.97
CA SER A 166 11.50 3.71 6.55
C SER A 166 11.82 3.96 5.08
N ALA A 167 13.00 3.52 4.61
CA ALA A 167 13.40 3.71 3.21
C ALA A 167 12.43 3.01 2.25
N LEU A 168 12.06 1.76 2.54
CA LEU A 168 11.07 1.01 1.76
C LEU A 168 9.68 1.62 1.85
N PHE A 169 9.28 2.09 3.03
CA PHE A 169 7.99 2.75 3.26
C PHE A 169 7.86 4.01 2.41
N PHE A 170 8.71 5.00 2.64
CA PHE A 170 8.60 6.29 1.95
C PHE A 170 8.95 6.18 0.47
N GLY A 171 9.93 5.35 0.12
CA GLY A 171 10.27 5.05 -1.28
C GLY A 171 9.12 4.37 -2.02
N GLY A 172 8.47 3.38 -1.41
CA GLY A 172 7.31 2.71 -1.98
C GLY A 172 6.11 3.65 -2.16
N ILE A 173 5.81 4.50 -1.17
CA ILE A 173 4.79 5.55 -1.27
C ILE A 173 5.09 6.50 -2.43
N ALA A 174 6.33 6.99 -2.53
CA ALA A 174 6.74 7.91 -3.59
C ALA A 174 6.63 7.26 -4.97
N LEU A 175 7.08 6.02 -5.12
CA LEU A 175 7.02 5.25 -6.36
C LEU A 175 5.57 5.05 -6.82
N GLU A 176 4.71 4.55 -5.92
CA GLU A 176 3.29 4.33 -6.21
C GLU A 176 2.60 5.64 -6.60
N TRP A 177 2.79 6.69 -5.80
CA TRP A 177 2.17 7.99 -6.03
C TRP A 177 2.62 8.62 -7.36
N HIS A 178 3.91 8.58 -7.67
CA HIS A 178 4.44 9.14 -8.91
C HIS A 178 3.94 8.37 -10.13
N ALA A 179 3.91 7.03 -10.08
CA ALA A 179 3.38 6.20 -11.15
C ALA A 179 1.91 6.53 -11.44
N GLU A 180 1.09 6.62 -10.38
CA GLU A 180 -0.32 6.97 -10.50
C GLU A 180 -0.54 8.37 -11.10
N ARG A 181 0.29 9.34 -10.72
CA ARG A 181 0.26 10.70 -11.30
C ARG A 181 0.60 10.71 -12.79
N GLN A 182 1.66 10.00 -13.20
CA GLN A 182 2.02 9.88 -14.61
C GLN A 182 0.86 9.28 -15.43
N ARG A 183 0.27 8.19 -14.92
CA ARG A 183 -0.87 7.52 -15.56
C ARG A 183 -2.11 8.41 -15.63
N LYS A 184 -2.39 9.20 -14.58
CA LYS A 184 -3.50 10.16 -14.58
C LYS A 184 -3.28 11.23 -15.64
N ALA A 185 -2.10 11.85 -15.69
CA ALA A 185 -1.81 12.92 -16.65
C ALA A 185 -2.02 12.42 -18.09
N PHE A 186 -1.53 11.23 -18.42
CA PHE A 186 -1.76 10.60 -19.72
C PHE A 186 -3.25 10.41 -20.02
N LYS A 187 -4.01 9.87 -19.05
CA LYS A 187 -5.45 9.61 -19.23
C LYS A 187 -6.31 10.88 -19.28
N ASP A 188 -5.82 12.02 -18.78
CA ASP A 188 -6.58 13.30 -18.80
C ASP A 188 -6.57 13.94 -20.20
N ASP A 189 -5.61 13.58 -21.04
CA ASP A 189 -5.52 14.07 -22.41
C ASP A 189 -6.49 13.32 -23.36
N VAL A 190 -7.37 14.06 -24.01
CA VAL A 190 -8.36 13.54 -24.97
C VAL A 190 -7.73 12.80 -26.15
N ARG A 191 -6.48 13.13 -26.52
CA ARG A 191 -5.74 12.46 -27.60
C ARG A 191 -5.32 11.03 -27.25
N ASN A 192 -5.42 10.67 -25.98
CA ASN A 192 -5.03 9.36 -25.45
C ASN A 192 -6.23 8.44 -25.18
N VAL A 193 -7.45 8.87 -25.49
CA VAL A 193 -8.65 8.03 -25.39
C VAL A 193 -8.45 6.74 -26.19
N GLY A 194 -8.75 5.60 -25.56
CA GLY A 194 -8.59 4.27 -26.17
C GLY A 194 -7.15 3.74 -26.24
N LYS A 195 -6.16 4.44 -25.67
CA LYS A 195 -4.74 3.99 -25.67
C LYS A 195 -4.30 3.52 -24.28
N PRO A 196 -3.50 2.44 -24.17
CA PRO A 196 -2.90 2.06 -22.89
C PRO A 196 -1.72 2.99 -22.55
N TYR A 197 -1.63 3.39 -21.27
CA TYR A 197 -0.43 4.06 -20.78
C TYR A 197 0.72 3.07 -20.63
N ARG A 198 1.89 3.38 -21.18
CA ARG A 198 3.03 2.45 -21.31
C ARG A 198 4.40 3.11 -21.16
N ASP A 199 4.43 4.38 -20.74
CA ASP A 199 5.63 5.20 -20.67
C ASP A 199 5.99 5.51 -19.20
N GLY A 200 7.06 6.27 -18.98
CA GLY A 200 7.54 6.60 -17.63
C GLY A 200 7.84 5.34 -16.81
N LEU A 201 7.41 5.33 -15.54
CA LEU A 201 7.63 4.18 -14.65
C LEU A 201 6.92 2.91 -15.13
N PHE A 202 5.78 3.05 -15.80
CA PHE A 202 5.07 1.91 -16.40
C PHE A 202 5.87 1.30 -17.57
N GLY A 203 6.79 2.06 -18.17
CA GLY A 203 7.77 1.54 -19.12
C GLY A 203 8.81 0.58 -18.51
N LEU A 204 8.96 0.56 -17.18
CA LEU A 204 9.90 -0.32 -16.47
C LEU A 204 9.22 -1.60 -15.96
N ALA A 205 8.00 -1.49 -15.44
CA ALA A 205 7.15 -2.62 -15.07
C ALA A 205 5.67 -2.27 -15.25
N ARG A 206 4.86 -3.22 -15.76
CA ARG A 206 3.47 -2.96 -16.16
C ARG A 206 2.54 -2.56 -15.01
N HIS A 207 2.90 -2.93 -13.78
CA HIS A 207 2.18 -2.67 -12.54
C HIS A 207 3.15 -2.15 -11.47
N ILE A 208 4.06 -1.25 -11.86
CA ILE A 208 5.06 -0.64 -10.96
C ILE A 208 4.43 0.05 -9.73
N ASN A 209 3.19 0.53 -9.85
CA ASN A 209 2.41 1.07 -8.75
C ASN A 209 2.07 0.01 -7.69
N TYR A 210 1.74 -1.21 -8.11
CA TYR A 210 1.57 -2.35 -7.20
C TYR A 210 2.90 -2.76 -6.57
N GLY A 211 4.02 -2.65 -7.32
CA GLY A 211 5.36 -2.80 -6.76
C GLY A 211 5.65 -1.80 -5.64
N GLY A 212 5.36 -0.52 -5.88
CA GLY A 212 5.43 0.53 -4.85
C GLY A 212 4.55 0.20 -3.64
N TYR A 213 3.34 -0.32 -3.88
CA TYR A 213 2.43 -0.75 -2.80
C TYR A 213 3.05 -1.85 -1.94
N THR A 214 3.55 -2.91 -2.57
CA THR A 214 4.24 -4.00 -1.86
C THR A 214 5.42 -3.47 -1.04
N LEU A 215 6.26 -2.61 -1.64
CA LEU A 215 7.43 -2.05 -0.96
C LEU A 215 7.05 -1.30 0.32
N TRP A 216 6.04 -0.43 0.28
CA TRP A 216 5.73 0.34 1.48
C TRP A 216 5.04 -0.49 2.57
N ARG A 217 4.25 -1.50 2.21
CA ARG A 217 3.69 -2.46 3.18
C ARG A 217 4.78 -3.26 3.87
N THR A 218 5.74 -3.76 3.08
CA THR A 218 6.93 -4.44 3.60
C THR A 218 7.74 -3.52 4.49
N GLY A 219 7.94 -2.26 4.11
CA GLY A 219 8.69 -1.29 4.89
C GLY A 219 8.10 -1.04 6.28
N PHE A 220 6.77 -0.82 6.36
CA PHE A 220 6.09 -0.67 7.65
C PHE A 220 6.25 -1.94 8.51
N ALA A 221 6.03 -3.11 7.91
CA ALA A 221 6.17 -4.40 8.61
C ALA A 221 7.59 -4.63 9.17
N ILE A 222 8.64 -4.28 8.41
CA ILE A 222 10.03 -4.38 8.87
C ILE A 222 10.28 -3.41 10.04
N ALA A 223 9.83 -2.17 9.91
CA ALA A 223 10.01 -1.16 10.95
C ALA A 223 9.24 -1.52 12.23
N SER A 224 8.21 -2.36 12.18
CA SER A 224 7.37 -2.70 13.32
C SER A 224 7.71 -4.05 13.96
N GLY A 225 7.63 -5.14 13.18
CA GLY A 225 7.78 -6.53 13.64
C GLY A 225 9.02 -7.24 13.07
N GLY A 226 9.92 -6.48 12.41
CA GLY A 226 11.21 -6.97 11.96
C GLY A 226 11.18 -7.75 10.63
N TRP A 227 12.33 -8.32 10.29
CA TRP A 227 12.60 -8.89 8.97
C TRP A 227 11.64 -10.01 8.56
N LEU A 228 11.32 -10.92 9.48
CA LEU A 228 10.42 -12.04 9.22
C LEU A 228 9.02 -11.53 8.86
N TRP A 229 8.49 -10.59 9.65
CA TRP A 229 7.18 -10.00 9.38
C TRP A 229 7.18 -9.19 8.08
N GLY A 230 8.28 -8.49 7.79
CA GLY A 230 8.55 -7.87 6.50
C GLY A 230 8.46 -8.82 5.32
N ALA A 231 9.14 -9.97 5.40
CA ALA A 231 9.15 -10.99 4.36
C ALA A 231 7.75 -11.60 4.15
N ILE A 232 7.00 -11.84 5.23
CA ILE A 232 5.60 -12.30 5.16
C ILE A 232 4.75 -11.27 4.39
N ASN A 233 4.88 -9.98 4.69
CA ASN A 233 4.14 -8.94 3.98
C ASN A 233 4.55 -8.85 2.50
N ALA A 234 5.84 -8.93 2.21
CA ALA A 234 6.33 -8.93 0.83
C ALA A 234 5.73 -10.09 0.02
N LEU A 235 5.74 -11.30 0.59
CA LEU A 235 5.16 -12.48 -0.04
C LEU A 235 3.65 -12.34 -0.21
N LEU A 236 2.94 -11.91 0.84
CA LEU A 236 1.49 -11.76 0.83
C LEU A 236 1.02 -10.79 -0.26
N PHE A 237 1.61 -9.59 -0.33
CA PHE A 237 1.20 -8.59 -1.32
C PHE A 237 1.67 -8.93 -2.72
N THR A 238 2.87 -9.48 -2.90
CA THR A 238 3.30 -9.98 -4.21
C THR A 238 2.40 -11.11 -4.71
N ALA A 239 2.02 -12.06 -3.86
CA ALA A 239 1.11 -13.14 -4.23
C ALA A 239 -0.30 -12.61 -4.55
N SER A 240 -0.84 -11.71 -3.72
CA SER A 240 -2.15 -11.09 -3.94
C SER A 240 -2.19 -10.36 -5.29
N PHE A 241 -1.21 -9.51 -5.60
CA PHE A 241 -1.15 -8.85 -6.89
C PHE A 241 -0.88 -9.82 -8.04
N GLY A 242 0.05 -10.76 -7.87
CA GLY A 242 0.48 -11.69 -8.91
C GLY A 242 -0.60 -12.67 -9.35
N PHE A 243 -1.40 -13.18 -8.42
CA PHE A 243 -2.41 -14.20 -8.68
C PHE A 243 -3.84 -13.67 -8.81
N VAL A 244 -4.12 -12.47 -8.28
CA VAL A 244 -5.48 -11.90 -8.30
C VAL A 244 -5.53 -10.64 -9.16
N SER A 245 -4.87 -9.56 -8.73
CA SER A 245 -5.09 -8.24 -9.32
C SER A 245 -4.49 -8.07 -10.72
N ILE A 246 -3.29 -8.62 -10.95
CA ILE A 246 -2.60 -8.53 -12.24
C ILE A 246 -3.34 -9.35 -13.30
N PRO A 247 -3.73 -10.62 -13.06
CA PRO A 247 -4.54 -11.38 -14.02
C PRO A 247 -5.87 -10.70 -14.37
N GLU A 248 -6.60 -10.18 -13.39
CA GLU A 248 -7.84 -9.43 -13.63
C GLU A 248 -7.61 -8.19 -14.51
N LEU A 249 -6.57 -7.42 -14.21
CA LEU A 249 -6.23 -6.22 -14.97
C LEU A 249 -5.69 -6.54 -16.37
N ASP A 250 -4.93 -7.63 -16.51
CA ASP A 250 -4.44 -8.11 -17.80
C ASP A 250 -5.61 -8.49 -18.72
N TRP A 251 -6.60 -9.21 -18.19
CA TRP A 251 -7.82 -9.56 -18.91
C TRP A 251 -8.58 -8.30 -19.37
N TYR A 252 -8.83 -7.37 -18.46
CA TYR A 252 -9.51 -6.11 -18.77
C TYR A 252 -8.77 -5.31 -19.86
N CYS A 253 -7.46 -5.15 -19.71
CA CYS A 253 -6.64 -4.41 -20.68
C CYS A 253 -6.57 -5.13 -22.04
N GLN A 254 -6.58 -6.47 -22.04
CA GLN A 254 -6.58 -7.25 -23.29
C GLN A 254 -7.89 -7.06 -24.05
N GLU A 255 -9.04 -7.11 -23.37
CA GLU A 255 -10.35 -6.84 -23.99
C GLU A 255 -10.43 -5.40 -24.53
N LYS A 256 -9.94 -4.43 -23.75
CA LYS A 256 -10.05 -3.00 -24.09
C LYS A 256 -9.08 -2.53 -25.18
N TYR A 257 -7.81 -2.95 -25.12
CA TYR A 257 -6.74 -2.40 -25.96
C TYR A 257 -6.19 -3.39 -27.00
N GLY A 258 -6.57 -4.67 -26.92
CA GLY A 258 -6.20 -5.70 -27.90
C GLY A 258 -4.70 -5.75 -28.20
N ASN A 259 -4.33 -5.64 -29.48
CA ASN A 259 -2.95 -5.74 -29.94
C ASN A 259 -2.01 -4.68 -29.33
N ALA A 260 -2.53 -3.50 -28.96
CA ALA A 260 -1.71 -2.48 -28.31
C ALA A 260 -1.22 -2.97 -26.93
N TRP A 261 -2.07 -3.68 -26.18
CA TRP A 261 -1.69 -4.31 -24.92
C TRP A 261 -0.70 -5.46 -25.12
N THR A 262 -0.95 -6.32 -26.12
CA THR A 262 -0.01 -7.40 -26.50
C THR A 262 1.38 -6.85 -26.83
N ASN A 263 1.47 -5.76 -27.59
CA ASN A 263 2.73 -5.11 -27.94
C ASN A 263 3.42 -4.52 -26.70
N TYR A 264 2.66 -3.90 -25.82
CA TYR A 264 3.19 -3.39 -24.56
C TYR A 264 3.74 -4.51 -23.67
N LYS A 265 3.04 -5.65 -23.56
CA LYS A 265 3.53 -6.80 -22.82
C LYS A 265 4.86 -7.36 -23.32
N ARG A 266 5.07 -7.33 -24.64
CA ARG A 266 6.34 -7.74 -25.25
C ARG A 266 7.47 -6.76 -24.94
N ARG A 267 7.19 -5.46 -24.97
CA ARG A 267 8.18 -4.41 -24.70
C ARG A 267 8.56 -4.32 -23.22
N VAL A 268 7.59 -4.53 -22.32
CA VAL A 268 7.77 -4.43 -20.87
C VAL A 268 7.43 -5.79 -20.25
N PRO A 269 8.43 -6.69 -20.13
CA PRO A 269 8.20 -8.05 -19.66
C PRO A 269 7.87 -8.11 -18.17
N TYR A 270 8.48 -7.22 -17.37
CA TYR A 270 8.29 -7.16 -15.92
C TYR A 270 6.88 -6.68 -15.55
N LYS A 271 6.29 -7.36 -14.57
CA LYS A 271 4.94 -7.11 -14.08
C LYS A 271 4.94 -6.15 -12.92
N LEU A 272 5.73 -6.39 -11.88
CA LEU A 272 5.65 -5.74 -10.57
C LEU A 272 6.93 -4.95 -10.25
N LEU A 273 8.10 -5.59 -10.33
CA LEU A 273 9.38 -5.00 -9.98
C LEU A 273 10.37 -5.20 -11.15
N PRO A 274 10.97 -4.12 -11.68
CA PRO A 274 11.91 -4.21 -12.78
C PRO A 274 13.07 -5.14 -12.44
N GLY A 275 13.42 -6.04 -13.36
CA GLY A 275 14.52 -6.99 -13.18
C GLY A 275 14.19 -8.21 -12.30
N ILE A 276 13.00 -8.29 -11.69
CA ILE A 276 12.63 -9.37 -10.76
C ILE A 276 11.39 -10.12 -11.25
N TYR A 277 10.24 -9.43 -11.36
CA TYR A 277 8.96 -10.04 -11.69
C TYR A 277 8.09 -9.10 -12.51
#